data_AF-A0A8T4FZJ4-F1
#
_entry.id   AF-A0A8T4FZJ4-F1
#
_cell.length_a   1.000
_cell.length_b   1.000
_cell.length_c   1.000
_cell.angle_alpha   90.00
_cell.angle_beta   90.00
_cell.angle_gamma   90.00
#
_symmetry.space_group_name_H-M   'P 1'
#
loop_
_entity.id
_entity.type
_entity.pdbx_description
1 polymer ?
#
loop_
_entity_poly.entity_id
_entity_poly.type
_entity_poly.pdbx_seq_one_letter_code
_entity_poly.pdbx_strand_id
1 'polypeptide(L)'
;MRGELIRVLSAVEEKANELKMDGFDPDIVLFGKEAYEFLKAQVDEEFGGDEKVTEISGLKVKLLEELGKDAVVIDSKMLGVGQGGAKRIRVIKD
;
A
#
# COMPACT_ATOMS: atom_id res chain seq x y z
N MET A 1 7.71 -0.34 -17.53
CA MET A 1 6.81 -1.01 -16.59
C MET A 1 7.47 -1.24 -15.23
N ARG A 2 8.77 -1.55 -15.13
CA ARG A 2 9.56 -1.39 -13.87
C ARG A 2 9.38 -0.09 -13.06
N GLY A 3 9.22 1.05 -13.75
CA GLY A 3 9.03 2.35 -13.11
C GLY A 3 7.73 2.47 -12.31
N GLU A 4 6.68 1.74 -12.68
CA GLU A 4 5.40 1.78 -11.97
C GLU A 4 5.45 1.01 -10.67
N LEU A 5 6.05 -0.19 -10.65
CA LEU A 5 6.28 -0.93 -9.41
C LEU A 5 7.12 -0.12 -8.43
N ILE A 6 8.25 0.44 -8.90
CA ILE A 6 9.11 1.29 -8.06
C ILE A 6 8.31 2.49 -7.53
N ARG A 7 7.51 3.15 -8.37
CA ARG A 7 6.67 4.28 -7.95
C ARG A 7 5.71 3.90 -6.83
N VAL A 8 5.03 2.75 -6.94
CA VAL A 8 4.10 2.27 -5.90
C VAL A 8 4.85 1.96 -4.61
N LEU A 9 5.97 1.24 -4.68
CA LEU A 9 6.78 0.90 -3.51
C LEU A 9 7.33 2.15 -2.81
N SER A 10 7.87 3.11 -3.57
CA SER A 10 8.36 4.39 -3.03
C SER A 10 7.24 5.21 -2.40
N ALA A 11 6.05 5.25 -3.01
CA ALA A 11 4.92 5.98 -2.43
C ALA A 11 4.44 5.36 -1.11
N VAL A 12 4.43 4.02 -1.03
CA VAL A 12 4.10 3.30 0.23
C VAL A 12 5.14 3.60 1.31
N GLU A 13 6.42 3.54 0.97
CA GLU A 13 7.52 3.84 1.89
C GLU A 13 7.48 5.30 2.37
N GLU A 14 7.25 6.25 1.47
CA GLU A 14 7.08 7.67 1.78
C GLU A 14 5.97 7.87 2.83
N LYS A 15 4.78 7.30 2.60
CA LYS A 15 3.65 7.44 3.52
C LYS A 15 3.84 6.70 4.85
N ALA A 16 4.52 5.56 4.83
CA ALA A 16 4.92 4.88 6.06
C ALA A 16 5.90 5.74 6.89
N ASN A 17 6.87 6.38 6.24
CA ASN A 17 7.82 7.25 6.92
C ASN A 17 7.16 8.53 7.45
N GLU A 18 6.22 9.13 6.71
CA GLU A 18 5.38 10.23 7.23
C GLU A 18 4.64 9.82 8.51
N LEU A 19 3.98 8.65 8.53
CA LEU A 19 3.31 8.14 9.72
C LEU A 19 4.28 7.93 10.89
N LYS A 20 5.47 7.40 10.63
CA LYS A 20 6.52 7.24 11.66
C LYS A 20 6.98 8.58 12.22
N MET A 21 7.15 9.60 11.37
CA MET A 21 7.50 10.96 11.82
C MET A 21 6.38 11.59 12.65
N ASP A 22 5.12 11.27 12.33
CA ASP A 22 3.93 11.68 13.08
C ASP A 22 3.76 10.87 14.41
N GLY A 23 4.65 9.91 14.69
CA GLY A 23 4.67 9.11 15.93
C GLY A 23 3.86 7.81 15.89
N PHE A 24 3.39 7.39 14.72
CA PHE A 24 2.66 6.14 14.51
C PHE A 24 3.59 4.98 14.16
N ASP A 25 3.08 3.75 14.31
CA ASP A 25 3.78 2.51 13.94
C ASP A 25 3.03 1.81 12.80
N PRO A 26 3.24 2.21 11.53
CA PRO A 26 2.50 1.65 10.40
C PRO A 26 2.84 0.17 10.22
N ASP A 27 1.81 -0.64 10.07
CA ASP A 27 1.92 -2.10 10.02
C ASP A 27 1.19 -2.74 8.83
N ILE A 28 0.22 -2.04 8.23
CA ILE A 28 -0.63 -2.56 7.16
C ILE A 28 -0.74 -1.54 6.01
N VAL A 29 -0.80 -2.05 4.79
CA VAL A 29 -1.31 -1.32 3.62
C VAL A 29 -2.60 -1.98 3.13
N LEU A 30 -3.68 -1.22 3.15
CA LEU A 30 -4.97 -1.59 2.59
C LEU A 30 -4.99 -1.21 1.10
N PHE A 31 -5.14 -2.17 0.20
CA PHE A 31 -5.31 -1.90 -1.22
C PHE A 31 -6.76 -2.06 -1.63
N GLY A 32 -7.22 -1.15 -2.48
CA GLY A 32 -8.44 -1.36 -3.27
C GLY A 32 -8.25 -2.47 -4.29
N LYS A 33 -9.36 -2.96 -4.84
CA LYS A 33 -9.33 -4.13 -5.73
C LYS A 33 -8.50 -3.87 -6.99
N GLU A 34 -8.78 -2.79 -7.72
CA GLU A 34 -8.02 -2.44 -8.92
C GLU A 34 -6.56 -2.14 -8.58
N ALA A 35 -6.31 -1.44 -7.48
CA ALA A 35 -4.95 -1.13 -7.03
C ALA A 35 -4.13 -2.40 -6.72
N TYR A 36 -4.74 -3.40 -6.09
CA TYR A 36 -4.09 -4.68 -5.78
C TYR A 36 -3.84 -5.49 -7.05
N GLU A 37 -4.82 -5.57 -7.96
CA GLU A 37 -4.66 -6.26 -9.25
C GLU A 37 -3.56 -5.63 -10.10
N PHE A 38 -3.48 -4.30 -10.12
CA PHE A 38 -2.38 -3.57 -10.74
C PHE A 38 -1.03 -3.92 -10.11
N LEU A 39 -0.93 -3.89 -8.77
CA LEU A 39 0.30 -4.26 -8.07
C LEU A 39 0.71 -5.70 -8.38
N LYS A 40 -0.23 -6.66 -8.33
CA LYS A 40 0.03 -8.06 -8.63
C LYS A 40 0.58 -8.20 -10.06
N ALA A 41 -0.06 -7.59 -11.04
CA ALA A 41 0.39 -7.64 -12.43
C ALA A 41 1.83 -7.10 -12.59
N GLN A 42 2.17 -6.02 -11.88
CA GLN A 42 3.54 -5.48 -11.91
C GLN A 42 4.56 -6.42 -11.24
N VAL A 43 4.19 -7.10 -10.15
CA VAL A 43 5.06 -8.08 -9.48
C VAL A 43 5.23 -9.33 -10.34
N ASP A 44 4.15 -9.84 -10.92
CA ASP A 44 4.15 -11.03 -11.78
C ASP A 44 5.01 -10.79 -13.03
N GLU A 45 4.94 -9.58 -13.63
CA GLU A 45 5.78 -9.19 -14.77
C GLU A 45 7.28 -9.14 -14.42
N GLU A 46 7.63 -8.63 -13.24
CA GLU A 46 9.04 -8.44 -12.83
C GLU A 46 9.69 -9.71 -12.26
N PHE A 47 8.91 -10.58 -11.59
CA PHE A 47 9.43 -11.75 -10.87
C PHE A 47 8.93 -13.10 -11.40
N GLY A 48 8.01 -13.12 -12.37
CA GLY A 48 7.48 -14.35 -12.98
C GLY A 48 6.67 -15.22 -12.03
N GLY A 49 6.12 -14.63 -10.96
CA GLY A 49 5.33 -15.32 -9.94
C GLY A 49 3.84 -15.30 -10.25
N ASP A 50 3.10 -16.24 -9.67
CA ASP A 50 1.61 -16.24 -9.64
C ASP A 50 1.09 -16.15 -8.19
N GLU A 51 2.00 -15.79 -7.28
CA GLU A 51 1.74 -15.75 -5.84
C GLU A 51 1.03 -14.45 -5.43
N LYS A 52 0.29 -14.53 -4.32
CA LYS A 52 -0.35 -13.34 -3.75
C LYS A 52 0.72 -12.44 -3.14
N VAL A 53 0.61 -11.14 -3.38
CA VAL A 53 1.45 -10.13 -2.72
C VAL A 53 0.93 -9.97 -1.28
N THR A 54 1.61 -10.59 -0.31
CA THR A 54 1.20 -10.56 1.10
C THR A 54 1.91 -9.48 1.92
N GLU A 55 3.03 -8.94 1.42
CA GLU A 55 3.85 -7.95 2.10
C GLU A 55 4.55 -7.05 1.09
N ILE A 56 4.64 -5.75 1.38
CA ILE A 56 5.45 -4.77 0.65
C ILE A 56 6.12 -3.81 1.62
N SER A 57 7.39 -3.47 1.41
CA SER A 57 8.12 -2.51 2.26
C SER A 57 8.05 -2.82 3.77
N GLY A 58 7.98 -4.11 4.13
CA GLY A 58 7.83 -4.58 5.52
C GLY A 58 6.42 -4.42 6.13
N LEU A 59 5.42 -4.04 5.32
CA LEU A 59 4.03 -3.84 5.72
C LEU A 59 3.14 -4.94 5.15
N LYS A 60 2.21 -5.45 5.97
CA LYS A 60 1.27 -6.48 5.53
C LYS A 60 0.27 -5.91 4.53
N VAL A 61 0.07 -6.62 3.43
CA VAL A 61 -0.95 -6.25 2.42
C VAL A 61 -2.28 -6.87 2.80
N LYS A 62 -3.33 -6.04 2.80
CA LYS A 62 -4.73 -6.46 2.96
C LYS A 62 -5.60 -5.80 1.90
N LEU A 63 -6.71 -6.44 1.56
CA LEU A 63 -7.69 -5.92 0.63
C LEU A 63 -8.80 -5.19 1.38
N LEU A 64 -9.15 -4.00 0.88
CA LEU A 64 -10.37 -3.26 1.20
C LEU A 64 -10.93 -2.76 -0.13
N GLU A 65 -11.79 -3.56 -0.74
CA GLU A 65 -12.18 -3.43 -2.17
C GLU A 65 -12.71 -2.04 -2.52
N GLU A 66 -13.43 -1.41 -1.58
CA GLU A 66 -14.06 -0.09 -1.73
C GLU A 66 -13.06 1.06 -1.95
N LEU A 67 -11.77 0.85 -1.70
CA LEU A 67 -10.72 1.84 -2.02
C LEU A 67 -10.44 1.95 -3.52
N GLY A 68 -10.89 0.98 -4.31
CA GLY A 68 -10.77 0.99 -5.76
C GLY A 68 -9.33 1.08 -6.29
N LYS A 69 -9.02 2.21 -6.94
CA LYS A 69 -7.69 2.56 -7.49
C LYS A 69 -6.68 3.08 -6.46
N ASP A 70 -7.06 3.15 -5.19
CA ASP A 70 -6.24 3.71 -4.12
C ASP A 70 -5.70 2.62 -3.18
N ALA A 71 -4.69 2.99 -2.39
CA ALA A 71 -4.22 2.24 -1.23
C ALA A 71 -4.11 3.17 -0.01
N VAL A 72 -4.11 2.60 1.20
CA VAL A 72 -3.99 3.35 2.45
C VAL A 72 -2.99 2.64 3.36
N VAL A 73 -1.92 3.33 3.74
CA VAL A 73 -1.00 2.89 4.78
C VAL A 73 -1.60 3.26 6.13
N ILE A 74 -1.63 2.32 7.07
CA ILE A 74 -2.24 2.52 8.39
C ILE A 74 -1.34 2.03 9.52
N ASP A 75 -1.50 2.66 10.69
CA ASP A 75 -1.24 2.04 11.98
C ASP A 75 -2.57 1.44 12.46
N SER A 76 -2.67 0.11 12.38
CA SER A 76 -3.90 -0.61 12.67
C SER A 76 -4.35 -0.52 14.13
N LYS A 77 -3.43 -0.27 15.07
CA LYS A 77 -3.73 -0.12 16.50
C LYS A 77 -4.31 1.24 16.82
N MET A 78 -3.97 2.25 16.03
CA MET A 78 -4.42 3.64 16.22
C MET A 78 -5.61 4.03 15.35
N LEU A 79 -5.96 3.19 14.36
CA LEU A 79 -7.08 3.43 13.48
C LEU A 79 -8.41 3.55 14.26
N GLY A 80 -9.08 4.71 14.16
CA GLY A 80 -10.35 4.97 14.83
C GLY A 80 -10.25 5.37 16.31
N VAL A 81 -9.06 5.33 16.91
CA VAL A 81 -8.81 5.78 18.30
C VAL A 81 -8.32 7.24 18.35
N GLY A 82 -7.62 7.69 17.30
CA GLY A 82 -7.16 9.08 17.14
C GLY A 82 -7.24 9.57 15.69
N GLN A 83 -6.90 10.85 15.46
CA GLN A 83 -6.74 11.38 14.10
C GLN A 83 -5.33 11.08 13.57
N GLY A 84 -5.21 10.78 12.27
CA GLY A 84 -3.92 10.79 11.57
C GLY A 84 -3.24 9.43 11.35
N GLY A 85 -3.73 8.32 11.91
CA GLY A 85 -3.13 6.99 11.76
C GLY A 85 -3.31 6.31 10.38
N ALA A 86 -3.62 7.10 9.34
CA ALA A 86 -3.84 6.61 7.98
C ALA A 86 -3.39 7.63 6.93
N LYS A 87 -2.69 7.18 5.88
CA LYS A 87 -2.29 7.99 4.72
C LYS A 87 -2.68 7.29 3.43
N ARG A 88 -3.42 8.00 2.56
CA ARG A 88 -3.90 7.48 1.27
C ARG A 88 -2.89 7.72 0.16
N ILE A 89 -2.81 6.78 -0.77
CA ILE A 89 -1.96 6.79 -1.97
C ILE A 89 -2.84 6.49 -3.18
N ARG A 90 -2.72 7.28 -4.24
CA ARG A 90 -3.30 6.96 -5.56
C ARG A 90 -2.38 5.98 -6.27
N VAL A 91 -2.81 4.72 -6.40
CA VAL A 91 -2.00 3.67 -7.01
C VAL A 91 -2.08 3.76 -8.52
N ILE A 92 -3.28 3.80 -9.10
CA ILE A 92 -3.47 3.90 -10.55
C ILE A 92 -3.73 5.37 -10.91
N LYS A 93 -2.88 5.95 -11.76
CA LYS A 93 -3.10 7.28 -12.34
C LYS A 93 -3.99 7.14 -13.59
N ASP A 94 -4.94 8.04 -13.74
CA ASP A 94 -5.77 8.14 -14.94
C ASP A 94 -4.98 8.72 -16.12
#